data_AF-E9HZQ6-F1
#
_entry.id   AF-E9HZQ6-F1
#
_cell.length_a   1.000
_cell.length_b   1.000
_cell.length_c   1.000
_cell.angle_alpha   90.00
_cell.angle_beta   90.00
_cell.angle_gamma   90.00
#
_symmetry.space_group_name_H-M   'P 1'
#
loop_
_entity.id
_entity.type
_entity.pdbx_description
1 polymer ?
#
loop_
_entity_poly.entity_id
_entity_poly.type
_entity_poly.pdbx_seq_one_letter_code
_entity_poly.pdbx_strand_id
1 'polypeptide(L)'
;NLKFVNWQTHAIKETNSASLVTLGSWSEHAQSDAYEQSRNYYTDACLLAAGGRSLGTLDFYQFHTYTYTGQWDPSEPFKVTATSYKLDKPLVIGEFATVCGGPESSPTLFQYSYDNGYQGVWSWSYNGGPTGSTCCDNQTTQDSGMLQLKGQNGAGGAVNFPIVP
;
A
#
# COMPACT_ATOMS: atom_id res chain seq x y z
N ASN A 1 -0.84 -18.29 1.72
CA ASN A 1 -1.96 -19.23 1.90
C ASN A 1 -3.27 -18.43 1.98
N LEU A 2 -4.13 -18.50 0.95
CA LEU A 2 -5.35 -17.66 0.85
C LEU A 2 -6.43 -18.00 1.90
N LYS A 3 -6.53 -19.28 2.28
CA LYS A 3 -7.46 -19.73 3.34
C LYS A 3 -7.16 -19.04 4.68
N PHE A 4 -5.88 -18.90 5.02
CA PHE A 4 -5.44 -18.24 6.25
C PHE A 4 -5.86 -16.76 6.30
N VAL A 5 -5.75 -16.05 5.17
CA VAL A 5 -6.19 -14.65 5.07
C VAL A 5 -7.71 -14.57 5.22
N ASN A 6 -8.46 -15.35 4.43
CA ASN A 6 -9.92 -15.36 4.49
C ASN A 6 -10.47 -15.63 5.91
N TRP A 7 -9.90 -16.61 6.63
CA TRP A 7 -10.37 -16.97 7.97
C TRP A 7 -10.09 -15.87 9.00
N GLN A 8 -8.92 -15.26 8.99
CA GLN A 8 -8.59 -14.19 9.95
C GLN A 8 -9.38 -12.92 9.66
N THR A 9 -9.50 -12.52 8.40
CA THR A 9 -10.32 -11.38 8.01
C THR A 9 -11.78 -11.56 8.43
N HIS A 10 -12.31 -12.79 8.27
CA HIS A 10 -13.65 -13.10 8.75
C HIS A 10 -13.77 -12.93 10.27
N ALA A 11 -12.86 -13.50 11.05
CA ALA A 11 -12.91 -13.40 12.51
C ALA A 11 -12.81 -11.95 13.00
N ILE A 12 -11.96 -11.12 12.36
CA ILE A 12 -11.86 -9.68 12.66
C ILE A 12 -13.22 -9.01 12.43
N LYS A 13 -13.83 -9.21 11.24
CA LYS A 13 -15.08 -8.56 10.85
C LYS A 13 -16.32 -9.11 11.57
N GLU A 14 -16.27 -10.36 12.02
CA GLU A 14 -17.29 -10.95 12.89
C GLU A 14 -17.25 -10.32 14.28
N THR A 15 -16.05 -10.03 14.79
CA THR A 15 -15.87 -9.37 16.09
C THR A 15 -16.22 -7.88 16.03
N ASN A 16 -15.83 -7.20 14.95
CA ASN A 16 -16.15 -5.80 14.70
C ASN A 16 -16.38 -5.55 13.22
N SER A 17 -17.65 -5.38 12.82
CA SER A 17 -18.04 -5.18 11.42
C SER A 17 -17.58 -3.84 10.84
N ALA A 18 -17.14 -2.88 11.67
CA ALA A 18 -16.58 -1.61 11.23
C ALA A 18 -15.05 -1.68 10.97
N SER A 19 -14.39 -2.79 11.32
CA SER A 19 -12.95 -2.95 11.08
C SER A 19 -12.63 -3.07 9.60
N LEU A 20 -11.71 -2.22 9.13
CA LEU A 20 -11.10 -2.36 7.82
C LEU A 20 -9.92 -3.34 7.88
N VAL A 21 -9.83 -4.23 6.90
CA VAL A 21 -8.79 -5.26 6.79
C VAL A 21 -8.13 -5.18 5.42
N THR A 22 -6.80 -5.30 5.40
CA THR A 22 -5.97 -5.30 4.20
C THR A 22 -4.91 -6.39 4.30
N LEU A 23 -4.11 -6.54 3.25
CA LEU A 23 -2.92 -7.38 3.20
C LEU A 23 -1.86 -6.65 2.38
N GLY A 24 -0.67 -6.44 2.94
CA GLY A 24 0.48 -5.89 2.22
C GLY A 24 1.14 -6.95 1.35
N SER A 25 1.04 -6.82 0.03
CA SER A 25 1.79 -7.65 -0.91
C SER A 25 3.15 -7.02 -1.21
N TRP A 26 4.19 -7.85 -1.31
CA TRP A 26 5.58 -7.40 -1.51
C TRP A 26 5.79 -6.58 -2.81
N SER A 27 4.88 -6.71 -3.77
CA SER A 27 4.85 -5.93 -5.01
C SER A 27 3.44 -5.90 -5.61
N GLU A 28 3.24 -5.09 -6.65
CA GLU A 28 2.04 -5.03 -7.46
C GLU A 28 1.71 -6.37 -8.14
N HIS A 29 2.72 -7.22 -8.37
CA HIS A 29 2.59 -8.49 -9.08
C HIS A 29 1.61 -9.47 -8.41
N ALA A 30 1.31 -9.32 -7.11
CA ALA A 30 0.45 -10.24 -6.38
C ALA A 30 -0.98 -9.73 -6.12
N GLN A 31 -1.27 -8.47 -6.48
CA GLN A 31 -2.57 -7.83 -6.22
C GLN A 31 -3.13 -7.06 -7.42
N SER A 32 -2.58 -7.25 -8.61
CA SER A 32 -3.14 -6.71 -9.86
C SER A 32 -3.12 -7.75 -10.96
N ASP A 33 -4.11 -7.71 -11.86
CA ASP A 33 -4.13 -8.48 -13.12
C ASP A 33 -3.81 -7.61 -14.34
N ALA A 34 -3.45 -6.33 -14.12
CA ALA A 34 -3.37 -5.33 -15.19
C ALA A 34 -2.07 -5.35 -16.01
N TYR A 35 -1.02 -6.03 -15.52
CA TYR A 35 0.32 -6.03 -16.12
C TYR A 35 0.83 -7.45 -16.38
N GLU A 36 1.85 -7.57 -17.23
CA GLU A 36 2.52 -8.86 -17.46
C GLU A 36 3.11 -9.42 -16.16
N GLN A 37 3.08 -10.74 -16.02
CA GLN A 37 3.57 -11.46 -14.83
C GLN A 37 2.94 -11.00 -13.51
N SER A 38 1.78 -10.35 -13.56
CA SER A 38 0.97 -10.01 -12.39
C SER A 38 -0.29 -10.88 -12.31
N ARG A 39 -0.74 -11.14 -11.08
CA ARG A 39 -2.05 -11.74 -10.80
C ARG A 39 -2.56 -11.22 -9.47
N ASN A 40 -3.83 -10.83 -9.41
CA ASN A 40 -4.48 -10.51 -8.15
C ASN A 40 -4.96 -11.77 -7.43
N TYR A 41 -4.18 -12.22 -6.45
CA TYR A 41 -4.52 -13.40 -5.63
C TYR A 41 -5.53 -13.11 -4.52
N TYR A 42 -5.81 -11.83 -4.26
CA TYR A 42 -6.54 -11.37 -3.08
C TYR A 42 -7.87 -10.69 -3.43
N THR A 43 -8.40 -10.98 -4.62
CA THR A 43 -9.80 -10.68 -4.96
C THR A 43 -10.75 -11.38 -3.98
N ASP A 44 -11.93 -10.80 -3.81
CA ASP A 44 -12.99 -11.40 -2.99
C ASP A 44 -13.29 -12.83 -3.45
N ALA A 45 -13.38 -13.04 -4.77
CA ALA A 45 -13.62 -14.35 -5.37
C ALA A 45 -12.53 -15.38 -4.98
N CYS A 46 -11.25 -15.01 -5.05
CA CYS A 46 -10.15 -15.91 -4.68
C CYS A 46 -10.15 -16.26 -3.19
N LEU A 47 -10.36 -15.26 -2.31
CA LEU A 47 -10.38 -15.46 -0.87
C LEU A 47 -11.56 -16.33 -0.43
N LEU A 48 -12.76 -16.04 -0.96
CA LEU A 48 -13.98 -16.79 -0.67
C LEU A 48 -13.88 -18.23 -1.18
N ALA A 49 -13.37 -18.45 -2.40
CA ALA A 49 -13.18 -19.79 -2.94
C ALA A 49 -12.17 -20.63 -2.12
N ALA A 50 -11.12 -20.00 -1.60
CA ALA A 50 -10.09 -20.70 -0.84
C ALA A 50 -10.48 -21.04 0.60
N GLY A 51 -11.27 -20.17 1.26
CA GLY A 51 -11.55 -20.30 2.70
C GLY A 51 -13.01 -20.50 3.09
N GLY A 52 -13.97 -20.16 2.22
CA GLY A 52 -15.40 -20.37 2.45
C GLY A 52 -16.04 -19.48 3.52
N ARG A 53 -15.33 -18.49 4.07
CA ARG A 53 -15.88 -17.56 5.07
C ARG A 53 -16.35 -16.28 4.40
N SER A 54 -17.65 -15.99 4.46
CA SER A 54 -18.32 -14.93 3.70
C SER A 54 -17.80 -13.52 3.99
N LEU A 55 -17.44 -13.20 5.24
CA LEU A 55 -16.85 -11.91 5.61
C LEU A 55 -15.33 -11.83 5.34
N GLY A 56 -14.70 -12.90 4.85
CA GLY A 56 -13.25 -12.99 4.73
C GLY A 56 -12.67 -12.34 3.49
N THR A 57 -12.96 -11.06 3.27
CA THR A 57 -12.53 -10.26 2.11
C THR A 57 -11.85 -8.96 2.56
N LEU A 58 -10.95 -8.44 1.72
CA LEU A 58 -10.25 -7.19 2.04
C LEU A 58 -11.13 -5.96 1.75
N ASP A 59 -10.90 -4.88 2.48
CA ASP A 59 -11.59 -3.59 2.27
C ASP A 59 -10.79 -2.66 1.36
N PHE A 60 -9.46 -2.82 1.34
CA PHE A 60 -8.55 -2.10 0.45
C PHE A 60 -7.31 -2.93 0.16
N TYR A 61 -6.71 -2.68 -1.00
CA TYR A 61 -5.47 -3.29 -1.46
C TYR A 61 -4.25 -2.52 -0.95
N GLN A 62 -3.11 -3.21 -0.89
CA GLN A 62 -1.86 -2.61 -0.42
C GLN A 62 -0.66 -3.24 -1.11
N PHE A 63 0.13 -2.40 -1.78
CA PHE A 63 1.38 -2.81 -2.43
C PHE A 63 2.57 -2.27 -1.65
N HIS A 64 3.63 -3.06 -1.59
CA HIS A 64 4.97 -2.58 -1.29
C HIS A 64 5.70 -2.33 -2.60
N THR A 65 6.70 -1.45 -2.63
CA THR A 65 7.52 -1.23 -3.82
C THR A 65 8.92 -0.76 -3.43
N TYR A 66 9.91 -1.37 -4.06
CA TYR A 66 11.32 -1.06 -3.90
C TYR A 66 12.02 -1.39 -5.22
N THR A 67 12.90 -0.52 -5.67
CA THR A 67 13.71 -0.77 -6.86
C THR A 67 14.79 -1.81 -6.57
N TYR A 68 15.08 -2.66 -7.55
CA TYR A 68 16.24 -3.55 -7.50
C TYR A 68 17.49 -2.92 -8.11
N THR A 69 17.33 -2.03 -9.09
CA THR A 69 18.42 -1.44 -9.89
C THR A 69 18.61 0.06 -9.65
N GLY A 70 17.92 0.63 -8.67
CA GLY A 70 17.86 2.09 -8.46
C GLY A 70 16.95 2.80 -9.47
N GLN A 71 16.14 2.07 -10.23
CA GLN A 71 15.14 2.58 -11.16
C GLN A 71 13.84 1.79 -10.98
N TRP A 72 12.71 2.49 -11.02
CA TRP A 72 11.40 1.87 -10.94
C TRP A 72 11.05 1.16 -12.26
N ASP A 73 10.46 -0.03 -12.16
CA ASP A 73 9.91 -0.73 -13.31
C ASP A 73 8.62 -0.03 -13.81
N PRO A 74 8.26 -0.14 -15.10
CA PRO A 74 7.12 0.58 -15.67
C PRO A 74 5.76 0.27 -15.04
N SER A 75 5.60 -0.86 -14.36
CA SER A 75 4.38 -1.25 -13.66
C SER A 75 4.35 -0.85 -12.18
N GLU A 76 5.45 -0.36 -11.62
CA GLU A 76 5.53 -0.05 -10.19
C GLU A 76 4.73 1.20 -9.81
N PRO A 77 4.28 1.30 -8.54
CA PRO A 77 3.37 2.36 -8.11
C PRO A 77 3.86 3.78 -8.36
N PHE A 78 5.16 4.05 -8.39
CA PHE A 78 5.70 5.39 -8.67
C PHE A 78 5.88 5.71 -10.16
N LYS A 79 5.44 4.80 -11.06
CA LYS A 79 5.45 5.00 -12.52
C LYS A 79 4.06 5.08 -13.14
N VAL A 80 3.02 4.67 -12.42
CA VAL A 80 1.65 4.60 -12.91
C VAL A 80 0.67 5.22 -11.90
N THR A 81 -0.58 5.39 -12.30
CA THR A 81 -1.66 5.81 -11.38
C THR A 81 -2.31 4.60 -10.73
N ALA A 82 -2.97 4.80 -9.59
CA ALA A 82 -3.72 3.73 -8.93
C ALA A 82 -4.79 3.10 -9.86
N THR A 83 -5.43 3.92 -10.69
CA THR A 83 -6.45 3.49 -11.67
C THR A 83 -5.90 2.56 -12.75
N SER A 84 -4.59 2.64 -13.08
CA SER A 84 -3.98 1.76 -14.08
C SER A 84 -3.93 0.29 -13.64
N TYR A 85 -4.01 0.01 -12.33
CA TYR A 85 -4.13 -1.36 -11.81
C TYR A 85 -5.53 -1.96 -11.94
N LYS A 86 -6.55 -1.18 -12.33
CA LYS A 86 -7.93 -1.64 -12.57
C LYS A 86 -8.54 -2.39 -11.38
N LEU A 87 -8.24 -1.93 -10.17
CA LEU A 87 -8.77 -2.50 -8.92
C LEU A 87 -10.15 -1.94 -8.60
N ASP A 88 -10.94 -2.73 -7.88
CA ASP A 88 -12.31 -2.41 -7.45
C ASP A 88 -12.39 -1.88 -6.00
N LYS A 89 -11.24 -1.75 -5.33
CA LYS A 89 -11.10 -1.24 -3.96
C LYS A 89 -9.98 -0.20 -3.88
N PRO A 90 -9.97 0.67 -2.85
CA PRO A 90 -8.88 1.61 -2.61
C PRO A 90 -7.51 0.93 -2.58
N LEU A 91 -6.45 1.67 -2.92
CA LEU A 91 -5.08 1.17 -2.96
C LEU A 91 -4.14 2.06 -2.14
N VAL A 92 -3.38 1.44 -1.24
CA VAL A 92 -2.33 2.08 -0.45
C VAL A 92 -0.95 1.59 -0.92
N ILE A 93 0.01 2.50 -1.06
CA ILE A 93 1.43 2.14 -1.12
C ILE A 93 1.89 1.93 0.33
N GLY A 94 1.85 0.68 0.78
CA GLY A 94 2.03 0.32 2.19
C GLY A 94 3.46 0.30 2.67
N GLU A 95 4.42 0.19 1.74
CA GLU A 95 5.84 0.29 2.04
C GLU A 95 6.61 0.80 0.82
N PHE A 96 7.53 1.73 1.08
CA PHE A 96 8.59 2.15 0.16
C PHE A 96 9.72 2.81 0.95
N ALA A 97 10.91 2.92 0.38
CA ALA A 97 11.99 3.73 0.95
C ALA A 97 12.86 4.33 -0.15
N THR A 98 13.26 5.59 0.01
CA THR A 98 14.12 6.29 -0.97
C THR A 98 15.50 5.67 -1.08
N VAL A 99 16.03 5.06 0.00
CA VAL A 99 17.33 4.38 -0.02
C VAL A 99 17.34 3.12 -0.92
N CYS A 100 16.16 2.55 -1.22
CA CYS A 100 15.97 1.49 -2.21
C CYS A 100 14.96 1.95 -3.29
N GLY A 101 14.87 3.26 -3.53
CA GLY A 101 13.97 3.85 -4.50
C GLY A 101 14.68 4.25 -5.78
N GLY A 102 13.91 4.88 -6.67
CA GLY A 102 14.45 5.63 -7.79
C GLY A 102 15.12 6.94 -7.36
N PRO A 103 15.44 7.82 -8.32
CA PRO A 103 16.15 9.07 -8.03
C PRO A 103 15.31 10.12 -7.28
N GLU A 104 14.01 9.87 -7.08
CA GLU A 104 13.08 10.80 -6.45
C GLU A 104 13.29 10.92 -4.94
N SER A 105 13.06 12.12 -4.41
CA SER A 105 13.07 12.37 -2.97
C SER A 105 11.78 11.89 -2.30
N SER A 106 11.83 11.70 -0.98
CA SER A 106 10.66 11.32 -0.18
C SER A 106 9.47 12.29 -0.38
N PRO A 107 9.62 13.63 -0.29
CA PRO A 107 8.55 14.57 -0.63
C PRO A 107 7.93 14.34 -2.01
N THR A 108 8.75 14.08 -3.04
CA THR A 108 8.26 13.82 -4.40
C THR A 108 7.41 12.56 -4.47
N LEU A 109 7.84 11.46 -3.83
CA LEU A 109 7.11 10.20 -3.83
C LEU A 109 5.79 10.29 -3.04
N PHE A 110 5.79 11.00 -1.91
CA PHE A 110 4.57 11.28 -1.15
C PHE A 110 3.58 12.12 -1.98
N GLN A 111 4.05 13.20 -2.61
CA GLN A 111 3.21 14.07 -3.46
C GLN A 111 2.68 13.31 -4.68
N TYR A 112 3.53 12.51 -5.34
CA TYR A 112 3.12 11.66 -6.46
C TYR A 112 1.96 10.75 -6.05
N SER A 113 2.08 10.07 -4.92
CA SER A 113 1.03 9.16 -4.43
C SER A 113 -0.29 9.89 -4.23
N TYR A 114 -0.23 11.06 -3.61
CA TYR A 114 -1.39 11.91 -3.33
C TYR A 114 -2.11 12.38 -4.62
N ASP A 115 -1.34 12.76 -5.64
CA ASP A 115 -1.89 13.29 -6.89
C ASP A 115 -2.36 12.19 -7.87
N ASN A 116 -1.85 10.97 -7.73
CA ASN A 116 -2.07 9.87 -8.69
C ASN A 116 -3.07 8.80 -8.22
N GLY A 117 -3.94 9.18 -7.29
CA GLY A 117 -5.13 8.41 -6.94
C GLY A 117 -4.92 7.27 -5.95
N TYR A 118 -3.77 7.21 -5.27
CA TYR A 118 -3.55 6.29 -4.15
C TYR A 118 -4.23 6.84 -2.88
N GLN A 119 -4.81 5.97 -2.06
CA GLN A 119 -5.50 6.33 -0.82
C GLN A 119 -4.59 6.33 0.42
N GLY A 120 -3.29 6.10 0.23
CA GLY A 120 -2.30 6.20 1.28
C GLY A 120 -0.89 5.88 0.78
N VAL A 121 0.10 6.35 1.51
CA VAL A 121 1.52 6.12 1.25
C VAL A 121 2.27 6.07 2.59
N TRP A 122 2.96 4.97 2.87
CA TRP A 122 3.67 4.72 4.14
C TRP A 122 5.14 4.36 3.88
N SER A 123 6.05 5.19 4.39
CA SER A 123 7.49 4.98 4.23
C SER A 123 8.02 3.93 5.21
N TRP A 124 9.04 3.19 4.79
CA TRP A 124 9.68 2.13 5.56
C TRP A 124 11.07 2.56 6.05
N SER A 125 11.42 2.40 7.33
CA SER A 125 10.51 2.29 8.47
C SER A 125 11.01 3.20 9.58
N TYR A 126 10.11 3.73 10.41
CA TYR A 126 10.44 4.84 11.31
C TYR A 126 11.53 4.52 12.35
N ASN A 127 11.66 3.25 12.74
CA ASN A 127 12.70 2.81 13.67
C ASN A 127 14.04 2.45 12.98
N GLY A 128 14.13 2.55 11.65
CA GLY A 128 15.29 2.17 10.85
C GLY A 128 15.51 0.65 10.71
N GLY A 129 14.60 -0.16 11.25
CA GLY A 129 14.75 -1.62 11.36
C GLY A 129 15.82 -2.06 12.39
N PRO A 130 15.91 -3.37 12.69
CA PRO A 130 17.01 -3.92 13.47
C PRO A 130 18.37 -3.73 12.77
N THR A 131 19.47 -3.84 13.51
CA THR A 131 20.84 -3.78 12.96
C THR A 131 21.00 -4.72 11.76
N GLY A 132 21.46 -4.18 10.63
CA GLY A 132 21.64 -4.93 9.38
C GLY A 132 20.43 -4.90 8.45
N SER A 133 19.33 -4.23 8.84
CA SER A 133 18.22 -3.96 7.92
C SER A 133 18.68 -3.11 6.75
N THR A 134 18.14 -3.42 5.58
CA THR A 134 18.32 -2.65 4.35
C THR A 134 16.98 -2.02 3.97
N CYS A 135 17.01 -1.08 3.03
CA CYS A 135 15.80 -0.41 2.53
C CYS A 135 14.99 0.34 3.58
N CYS A 136 15.62 0.85 4.63
CA CYS A 136 14.99 1.71 5.63
C CYS A 136 15.49 3.15 5.50
N ASP A 137 14.59 4.09 5.24
CA ASP A 137 14.91 5.51 5.35
C ASP A 137 15.11 5.91 6.82
N ASN A 138 15.91 6.95 7.07
CA ASN A 138 16.00 7.54 8.42
C ASN A 138 14.75 8.40 8.72
N GLN A 139 14.53 8.74 9.99
CA GLN A 139 13.36 9.53 10.42
C GLN A 139 13.28 10.88 9.71
N THR A 140 14.39 11.61 9.56
CA THR A 140 14.40 12.91 8.87
C THR A 140 13.88 12.81 7.43
N THR A 141 14.26 11.76 6.70
CA THR A 141 13.78 11.51 5.34
C THR A 141 12.28 11.20 5.33
N GLN A 142 11.80 10.38 6.25
CA GLN A 142 10.38 10.03 6.36
C GLN A 142 9.53 11.25 6.76
N ASP A 143 9.99 12.02 7.73
CA ASP A 143 9.36 13.26 8.19
C ASP A 143 9.22 14.28 7.06
N SER A 144 10.23 14.42 6.21
CA SER A 144 10.17 15.34 5.06
C SER A 144 9.03 14.99 4.09
N GLY A 145 8.77 13.69 3.89
CA GLY A 145 7.67 13.20 3.05
C GLY A 145 6.30 13.43 3.70
N MET A 146 6.17 13.15 4.99
CA MET A 146 4.94 13.44 5.73
C MET A 146 4.62 14.94 5.78
N LEU A 147 5.64 15.79 5.96
CA LEU A 147 5.50 17.24 5.98
C LEU A 147 5.05 17.81 4.62
N GLN A 148 5.43 17.17 3.51
CA GLN A 148 4.97 17.58 2.17
C GLN A 148 3.44 17.51 2.04
N LEU A 149 2.80 16.53 2.67
CA LEU A 149 1.35 16.35 2.60
C LEU A 149 0.58 17.07 3.71
N LYS A 150 1.28 17.66 4.70
CA LYS A 150 0.65 18.34 5.82
C LYS A 150 -0.22 19.51 5.33
N GLY A 151 -1.50 19.47 5.69
CA GLY A 151 -2.50 20.49 5.37
C GLY A 151 -3.23 20.24 4.05
N GLN A 152 -2.87 19.21 3.29
CA GLN A 152 -3.49 18.91 2.01
C GLN A 152 -4.95 18.46 2.18
N ASN A 153 -5.81 18.95 1.28
CA ASN A 153 -7.22 18.59 1.15
C ASN A 153 -7.71 18.75 -0.31
N GLY A 154 -6.83 18.45 -1.26
CA GLY A 154 -7.09 18.44 -2.70
C GLY A 154 -7.48 17.05 -3.21
N ALA A 155 -6.93 16.66 -4.36
CA ALA A 155 -7.34 15.47 -5.12
C ALA A 155 -7.22 14.14 -4.34
N GLY A 156 -6.19 14.00 -3.50
CA GLY A 156 -6.00 12.82 -2.64
C GLY A 156 -6.82 12.83 -1.35
N GLY A 157 -7.65 13.87 -1.12
CA GLY A 157 -8.49 14.00 0.07
C GLY A 157 -7.79 14.64 1.28
N ALA A 158 -8.48 14.67 2.42
CA ALA A 158 -7.99 15.33 3.62
C ALA A 158 -6.87 14.53 4.29
N VAL A 159 -5.71 15.17 4.51
CA VAL A 159 -4.59 14.60 5.29
C VAL A 159 -4.69 14.97 6.76
N ASN A 160 -5.16 16.19 7.06
CA ASN A 160 -5.44 16.63 8.41
C ASN A 160 -6.90 16.39 8.74
N PHE A 161 -7.15 15.40 9.59
CA PHE A 161 -8.49 15.08 10.09
C PHE A 161 -8.48 15.09 11.63
N PRO A 162 -9.59 15.48 12.28
CA PRO A 162 -9.70 15.40 13.73
C PRO A 162 -9.67 13.93 14.16
N ILE A 163 -8.87 13.64 15.19
CA ILE A 163 -9.00 12.38 15.92
C ILE A 163 -10.20 12.57 16.85
N VAL A 164 -11.33 11.97 16.50
CA VAL A 164 -12.48 11.92 17.41
C VAL A 164 -12.18 10.81 18.43
N PRO A 165 -12.11 11.12 19.74
CA PRO A 165 -11.85 10.13 20.79
C PRO A 165 -12.94 9.05 20.87
#